data_AF-A0A441TML1-F1
#
_entry.id   AF-A0A441TML1-F1
#
_cell.length_a   1.000
_cell.length_b   1.000
_cell.length_c   1.000
_cell.angle_alpha   90.00
_cell.angle_beta   90.00
_cell.angle_gamma   90.00
#
_symmetry.space_group_name_H-M   'P 1'
#
loop_
_entity.id
_entity.type
_entity.pdbx_description
1 polymer ?
#
loop_
_entity_poly.entity_id
_entity_poly.type
_entity_poly.pdbx_seq_one_letter_code
_entity_poly.pdbx_strand_id
1 'polypeptide(L)'
;WMIENSDDHYEIDISRAKTLLGWAPRHSLLDTLPEMIRRLKQDPTDWYAANKLDPPVVAASDPEIEQAERRLKGPLERSKED
;
A
#
# COMPACT_ATOMS: atom_id res chain seq x y z
N TRP A 1 -10.25 12.74 9.77
CA TRP A 1 -9.49 13.07 8.54
C TRP A 1 -9.38 11.89 7.58
N MET A 2 -8.43 10.93 7.72
CA MET A 2 -8.26 9.86 6.69
C MET A 2 -9.37 8.80 6.73
N ILE A 3 -9.93 8.53 7.91
CA ILE A 3 -10.98 7.50 8.11
C ILE A 3 -12.38 7.99 7.70
N GLU A 4 -12.63 9.30 7.64
CA GLU A 4 -13.97 9.83 7.31
C GLU A 4 -14.29 9.75 5.80
N ASN A 5 -13.28 9.75 4.92
CA ASN A 5 -13.48 9.64 3.46
C ASN A 5 -13.27 8.20 2.93
N SER A 6 -12.86 7.25 3.79
CA SER A 6 -12.66 5.86 3.35
C SER A 6 -13.96 5.06 3.21
N ASP A 7 -15.07 5.58 3.73
CA ASP A 7 -16.42 5.03 3.53
C ASP A 7 -17.09 5.60 2.27
N ASP A 8 -16.50 6.60 1.61
CA ASP A 8 -17.04 7.14 0.37
C ASP A 8 -17.00 6.05 -0.72
N HIS A 9 -18.17 5.68 -1.20
CA HIS A 9 -18.30 4.78 -2.33
C HIS A 9 -17.86 5.52 -3.61
N TYR A 10 -16.57 5.39 -3.95
CA TYR A 10 -16.04 5.93 -5.19
C TYR A 10 -16.45 5.03 -6.37
N GLU A 11 -17.61 5.33 -6.98
CA GLU A 11 -17.96 4.75 -8.27
C GLU A 11 -17.08 5.36 -9.37
N ILE A 12 -16.13 4.57 -9.87
CA ILE A 12 -15.31 4.97 -11.02
C ILE A 12 -15.95 4.41 -12.29
N ASP A 13 -16.61 5.28 -13.05
CA ASP A 13 -17.11 4.95 -14.39
C ASP A 13 -15.97 4.96 -15.42
N ILE A 14 -15.60 3.77 -15.88
CA ILE A 14 -14.57 3.56 -16.91
C ILE A 14 -15.13 3.44 -18.34
N SER A 15 -16.44 3.63 -18.54
CA SER A 15 -17.11 3.44 -19.83
C SER A 15 -16.49 4.29 -20.93
N ARG A 16 -16.13 5.54 -20.63
CA ARG A 16 -15.51 6.44 -21.60
C ARG A 16 -14.14 5.96 -22.07
N ALA A 17 -13.30 5.44 -21.16
CA ALA A 17 -11.98 4.90 -21.50
C ALA A 17 -12.09 3.59 -22.31
N LYS A 18 -13.06 2.74 -21.98
CA LYS A 18 -13.38 1.53 -22.76
C LYS A 18 -13.78 1.87 -24.19
N THR A 19 -14.71 2.80 -24.36
CA THR A 19 -15.25 3.16 -25.69
C THR A 19 -14.22 3.88 -26.57
N LEU A 20 -13.46 4.82 -26.00
CA LEU A 20 -12.56 5.66 -26.79
C LEU A 20 -11.18 5.04 -27.01
N LEU A 21 -10.71 4.23 -26.06
CA LEU A 21 -9.32 3.73 -26.05
C LEU A 21 -9.24 2.20 -26.09
N GLY A 22 -10.38 1.49 -26.03
CA GLY A 22 -10.38 0.03 -25.84
C GLY A 22 -9.74 -0.40 -24.52
N TRP A 23 -9.59 0.53 -23.57
CA TRP A 23 -8.83 0.31 -22.36
C TRP A 23 -9.69 -0.35 -21.28
N ALA A 24 -9.13 -1.36 -20.61
CA ALA A 24 -9.74 -2.02 -19.46
C ALA A 24 -8.68 -2.30 -18.37
N PRO A 25 -9.08 -2.31 -17.08
CA PRO A 25 -8.16 -2.69 -16.01
C PRO A 25 -7.72 -4.14 -16.18
N ARG A 26 -6.42 -4.38 -16.00
CA ARG A 26 -5.81 -5.72 -16.13
C ARG A 26 -5.76 -6.49 -14.81
N HIS A 27 -5.96 -5.78 -13.70
CA HIS A 27 -5.89 -6.33 -12.35
C HIS A 27 -7.14 -5.93 -11.58
N SER A 28 -7.65 -6.85 -10.78
CA SER A 28 -8.70 -6.62 -9.80
C SER A 28 -8.06 -6.39 -8.44
N LEU A 29 -8.49 -5.34 -7.73
CA LEU A 29 -7.98 -5.04 -6.39
C LEU A 29 -8.10 -6.24 -5.46
N LEU A 30 -9.27 -6.88 -5.42
CA LEU A 30 -9.55 -8.04 -4.57
C LEU A 30 -8.61 -9.21 -4.84
N ASP A 31 -8.26 -9.44 -6.10
CA ASP A 31 -7.36 -10.54 -6.48
C ASP A 31 -5.91 -10.23 -6.10
N THR A 32 -5.49 -8.96 -6.18
CA THR A 32 -4.13 -8.52 -5.81
C THR A 32 -3.93 -8.24 -4.32
N LEU A 33 -5.00 -8.00 -3.57
CA LEU A 33 -4.91 -7.57 -2.17
C LEU A 33 -4.15 -8.57 -1.27
N PRO A 34 -4.36 -9.90 -1.37
CA PRO A 34 -3.60 -10.86 -0.56
C PRO A 34 -2.10 -10.77 -0.79
N GLU A 35 -1.67 -10.54 -2.04
CA GLU A 35 -0.26 -10.41 -2.39
C GLU A 35 0.33 -9.09 -1.87
N MET A 36 -0.42 -7.99 -1.92
CA MET A 36 -0.01 -6.72 -1.33
C MET A 36 0.22 -6.85 0.18
N ILE A 37 -0.71 -7.50 0.90
CA ILE A 37 -0.60 -7.76 2.34
C ILE A 37 0.61 -8.66 2.63
N ARG A 38 0.83 -9.70 1.82
CA ARG A 38 1.98 -10.60 1.98
C ARG A 38 3.30 -9.83 1.90
N ARG A 39 3.47 -8.96 0.90
CA ARG A 39 4.67 -8.13 0.73
C ARG A 39 4.85 -7.12 1.86
N LEU A 40 3.77 -6.47 2.29
CA LEU A 40 3.80 -5.55 3.43
C LEU A 40 4.29 -6.27 4.70
N LYS A 41 3.79 -7.48 4.97
CA LYS A 41 4.18 -8.25 6.16
C LYS A 41 5.60 -8.80 6.11
N GLN A 42 6.18 -9.00 4.92
CA GLN A 42 7.54 -9.51 4.77
C GLN A 42 8.59 -8.46 5.13
N ASP A 43 8.46 -7.25 4.60
CA ASP A 43 9.35 -6.14 4.91
C ASP A 43 8.56 -4.83 4.92
N PRO A 44 8.01 -4.43 6.08
CA PRO A 44 7.20 -3.22 6.16
C PRO A 44 7.97 -1.95 5.81
N THR A 45 9.25 -1.87 6.19
CA THR A 45 10.07 -0.67 5.97
C THR A 45 10.33 -0.47 4.49
N ASP A 46 10.81 -1.50 3.80
CA ASP A 46 11.07 -1.43 2.36
C ASP A 46 9.76 -1.30 1.57
N TRP A 47 8.67 -1.94 2.02
CA TRP A 47 7.37 -1.83 1.37
C TRP A 47 6.83 -0.39 1.43
N TYR A 48 6.88 0.28 2.57
CA TYR A 48 6.46 1.68 2.67
C TYR A 48 7.34 2.61 1.83
N ALA A 49 8.67 2.42 1.86
CA ALA A 49 9.60 3.20 1.05
C ALA A 49 9.35 3.02 -0.46
N ALA A 50 9.17 1.77 -0.92
CA ALA A 50 8.90 1.46 -2.33
C ALA A 50 7.56 2.00 -2.82
N ASN A 51 6.54 2.04 -1.96
CA ASN A 51 5.22 2.56 -2.27
C ASN A 51 5.06 4.06 -1.98
N LYS A 52 6.14 4.74 -1.55
CA LYS A 52 6.15 6.18 -1.21
C LYS A 52 5.09 6.57 -0.18
N LEU A 53 4.84 5.66 0.75
CA LEU A 53 3.89 5.83 1.84
C LEU A 53 4.68 6.24 3.08
N ASP A 54 4.19 7.28 3.77
CA ASP A 54 4.81 7.71 5.02
C ASP A 54 4.36 6.76 6.16
N PRO A 55 5.26 5.96 6.75
CA PRO A 55 4.88 4.94 7.72
C PRO A 55 4.05 5.45 8.91
N PRO A 56 4.36 6.60 9.55
CA PRO A 56 3.55 7.16 10.63
C PRO A 56 2.15 7.59 10.21
N VAL A 57 1.95 7.87 8.91
CA VAL A 57 0.65 8.30 8.36
C VAL A 57 -0.22 7.10 8.00
N VAL A 58 0.39 5.97 7.61
CA VAL A 58 -0.31 4.78 7.08
C VAL A 58 -0.40 3.62 8.08
N ALA A 59 0.57 3.47 8.97
CA ALA A 59 0.54 2.42 10.00
C ALA A 59 -0.43 2.82 11.12
N ALA A 60 -1.71 2.50 10.96
CA ALA A 60 -2.70 2.65 12.02
C ALA A 60 -2.56 1.53 13.07
N SER A 61 -1.58 1.64 13.97
CA SER A 61 -1.67 1.33 15.41
C SER A 61 -0.37 1.79 16.11
N ASP A 62 -0.47 2.39 17.30
CA ASP A 62 0.68 2.95 18.04
C ASP A 62 1.88 1.97 18.17
N PRO A 63 1.68 0.66 18.42
CA PRO A 63 2.80 -0.29 18.52
C PRO A 63 3.53 -0.54 17.19
N GLU A 64 2.80 -0.51 16.07
CA GLU A 64 3.36 -0.78 14.74
C GLU A 64 4.16 0.42 14.22
N ILE A 65 3.70 1.65 14.50
CA ILE A 65 4.46 2.89 14.24
C ILE A 65 5.77 2.87 15.04
N GLU A 66 5.70 2.59 16.34
CA GLU A 66 6.89 2.59 17.21
C GLU A 66 7.91 1.52 16.77
N GLN A 67 7.43 0.35 16.32
CA GLN A 67 8.30 -0.70 15.80
C GLN A 67 8.90 -0.35 14.43
N ALA A 68 8.14 0.27 13.53
CA ALA A 68 8.64 0.74 12.24
C ALA A 68 9.69 1.86 12.41
N GLU A 69 9.43 2.82 13.30
CA GLU A 69 10.39 3.87 13.64
C GLU A 69 11.70 3.30 14.21
N ARG A 70 11.60 2.29 15.09
CA ARG A 70 12.79 1.60 15.63
C ARG A 70 13.61 0.93 14.53
N ARG A 71 12.96 0.32 13.53
CA ARG A 71 13.64 -0.28 12.36
C ARG A 71 14.30 0.78 11.46
N LEU A 72 13.61 1.90 11.21
CA LEU A 72 14.13 3.02 10.40
C LEU A 72 15.31 3.74 11.05
N LYS A 73 15.35 3.82 12.38
CA LYS A 73 16.46 4.43 13.15
C LYS A 73 17.68 3.50 13.29
N GLY A 74 17.52 2.20 12.99
CA GLY A 74 18.61 1.22 12.99
C GLY A 74 19.38 1.19 11.66
N PRO A 75 20.47 0.41 11.57
CA PRO A 75 21.11 0.12 10.28
C PRO A 75 20.06 -0.51 9.35
N LEU A 76 19.94 -0.01 8.12
CA LEU A 76 19.08 -0.61 7.09
C LEU A 76 19.58 -2.03 6.83
N GLU A 77 18.95 -3.03 7.48
CA GLU A 77 19.13 -4.43 7.13
C GLU A 77 18.44 -4.63 5.78
N ARG A 78 19.17 -4.34 4.69
CA ARG A 78 18.76 -4.77 3.36
C ARG A 78 18.58 -6.29 3.42
N SER A 79 17.38 -6.76 3.10
CA SER A 79 17.15 -8.18 2.84
C SER A 79 18.28 -8.68 1.95
N LYS A 80 19.02 -9.71 2.41
CA LYS A 80 20.12 -10.29 1.63
C LYS A 80 19.55 -10.74 0.28
N GLU A 81 20.19 -10.31 -0.80
CA GLU A 81 19.88 -10.75 -2.15
C GLU A 81 20.13 -12.27 -2.23
N ASP A 82 19.05 -13.05 -2.32
CA ASP A 82 19.05 -14.48 -2.70
C ASP A 82 18.75 -14.61 -4.20
#